data_AF-A0A174S6D6-F1
#
_entry.id   AF-A0A174S6D6-F1
#
_cell.length_a   1.000
_cell.length_b   1.000
_cell.length_c   1.000
_cell.angle_alpha   90.00
_cell.angle_beta   90.00
_cell.angle_gamma   90.00
#
_symmetry.space_group_name_H-M   'P 1'
#
loop_
_entity.id
_entity.type
_entity.pdbx_description
1 polymer ?
#
loop_
_entity_poly.entity_id
_entity_poly.type
_entity_poly.pdbx_seq_one_letter_code
_entity_poly.pdbx_strand_id
1 'polypeptide(L)'
;MLTSPADTLVCDTVQIAKWQSNPAYDYNRELITPEINVFEWLSRRFGELLRKIFGSRFAEEYSGLILICLAIVILVLIIWFLYKKRPELFMRSPKNKLPYEVEEDTIYGVDFPGGIADALFRSDYREAVRLLYLQTLKRLSDEKRIDWQPYKTPTQYINEVRIPVFRQLTNHFLRVRYGNFEATRELFDSMKSLQEEIGKGGNS
;
A
#
# COMPACT_ATOMS: atom_id res chain seq x y z
N MET A 1 -11.37 -35.23 -63.04
CA MET A 1 -10.31 -35.34 -62.01
C MET A 1 -10.76 -34.51 -60.82
N LEU A 2 -11.06 -35.14 -59.68
CA LEU A 2 -11.51 -34.47 -58.47
C LEU A 2 -10.27 -33.99 -57.70
N THR A 3 -10.06 -32.68 -57.62
CA THR A 3 -9.05 -32.08 -56.74
C THR A 3 -9.54 -32.15 -55.29
N SER A 4 -8.76 -32.83 -54.46
CA SER A 4 -8.96 -33.01 -53.01
C SER A 4 -9.14 -31.65 -52.30
N PRO A 5 -10.01 -31.55 -51.28
CA PRO A 5 -10.10 -30.34 -50.45
C PRO A 5 -8.76 -30.11 -49.73
N ALA A 6 -8.30 -28.86 -49.72
CA ALA A 6 -7.06 -28.47 -49.07
C ALA A 6 -7.16 -28.75 -47.56
N ASP A 7 -6.23 -29.57 -47.08
CA ASP A 7 -6.12 -30.02 -45.70
C ASP A 7 -5.76 -28.83 -44.80
N THR A 8 -6.69 -28.38 -43.95
CA THR A 8 -6.56 -27.16 -43.14
C THR A 8 -5.62 -27.30 -41.94
N LEU A 9 -5.03 -28.48 -41.73
CA LEU A 9 -4.17 -28.78 -40.59
C LEU A 9 -2.66 -28.70 -40.91
N VAL A 10 -2.30 -28.55 -42.19
CA VAL A 10 -0.89 -28.48 -42.62
C VAL A 10 -0.56 -27.03 -43.00
N CYS A 11 0.28 -26.42 -42.18
CA CYS A 11 0.77 -25.07 -42.40
C CYS A 11 1.76 -25.05 -43.58
N ASP A 12 1.32 -24.57 -44.74
CA ASP A 12 2.19 -24.40 -45.91
C ASP A 12 3.13 -23.20 -45.73
N THR A 13 4.36 -23.51 -45.30
CA THR A 13 5.41 -22.53 -45.01
C THR A 13 5.86 -21.74 -46.23
N VAL A 14 5.72 -22.29 -47.44
CA VAL A 14 6.08 -21.62 -48.70
C VAL A 14 5.08 -20.50 -49.00
N GLN A 15 3.80 -20.77 -48.73
CA GLN A 15 2.75 -19.78 -48.91
C GLN A 15 2.90 -18.63 -47.92
N ILE A 16 3.24 -18.93 -46.66
CA ILE A 16 3.47 -17.91 -45.61
C ILE A 16 4.65 -17.01 -45.96
N ALA A 17 5.77 -17.57 -46.43
CA ALA A 17 6.94 -16.79 -46.84
C ALA A 17 6.62 -15.82 -48.00
N LYS A 18 5.75 -16.22 -48.93
CA LYS A 18 5.28 -15.36 -50.02
C LYS A 18 4.48 -14.15 -49.50
N TRP A 19 3.64 -14.35 -48.48
CA TRP A 19 2.87 -13.24 -47.89
C TRP A 19 3.74 -12.34 -47.00
N GLN A 20 4.70 -12.90 -46.27
CA GLN A 20 5.64 -12.12 -45.44
C GLN A 20 6.57 -11.20 -46.24
N SER A 21 6.89 -11.56 -47.49
CA SER A 21 7.71 -10.73 -48.38
C SER A 21 6.93 -9.62 -49.09
N ASN A 22 5.60 -9.62 -49.01
CA ASN A 22 4.76 -8.61 -49.66
C ASN A 22 4.54 -7.41 -48.71
N PRO A 23 4.97 -6.19 -49.07
CA PRO A 23 4.82 -4.99 -48.24
C PRO A 23 3.37 -4.67 -47.86
N ALA A 24 2.39 -5.12 -48.65
CA ALA A 24 0.96 -4.92 -48.37
C ALA A 24 0.44 -5.70 -47.14
N TYR A 25 1.21 -6.68 -46.65
CA TYR A 25 0.84 -7.56 -45.53
C TYR A 25 1.81 -7.43 -44.32
N ASP A 26 2.62 -6.38 -44.29
CA ASP A 26 3.52 -6.05 -43.17
C ASP A 26 2.77 -5.32 -42.04
N TYR A 27 1.88 -6.05 -41.37
CA TYR A 27 1.07 -5.53 -40.25
C TYR A 27 1.87 -5.26 -38.97
N ASN A 28 3.14 -5.70 -38.90
CA ASN A 28 4.01 -5.49 -37.74
C ASN A 28 4.63 -4.07 -37.71
N ARG A 29 4.62 -3.37 -38.85
CA ARG A 29 5.21 -2.03 -38.97
C ARG A 29 4.51 -0.96 -38.12
N GLU A 30 3.25 -1.18 -37.74
CA GLU A 30 2.46 -0.27 -36.90
C GLU A 30 2.55 -0.59 -35.40
N LEU A 31 2.97 -1.83 -35.05
CA LEU A 31 3.16 -2.27 -33.66
C LEU A 31 4.56 -1.96 -33.13
N ILE A 32 5.52 -1.69 -34.02
CA ILE A 32 6.77 -1.01 -33.68
C ILE A 32 6.42 0.46 -33.49
N THR A 33 5.94 0.83 -32.31
CA THR A 33 5.93 2.23 -31.90
C THR A 33 7.34 2.77 -32.15
N PRO A 34 7.52 3.90 -32.87
CA PRO A 34 8.84 4.50 -32.98
C PRO A 34 9.35 4.60 -31.56
N GLU A 35 10.50 4.00 -31.26
CA GLU A 35 11.16 4.20 -29.98
C GLU A 35 11.31 5.72 -29.87
N ILE A 36 10.39 6.35 -29.15
CA ILE A 36 10.34 7.80 -29.11
C ILE A 36 11.63 8.13 -28.40
N ASN A 37 12.52 8.73 -29.18
CA ASN A 37 13.88 8.96 -28.83
C ASN A 37 13.96 10.16 -27.87
N VAL A 38 13.13 10.13 -26.82
CA VAL A 38 12.92 11.19 -25.85
C VAL A 38 14.24 11.48 -25.15
N PHE A 39 15.00 10.42 -24.86
CA PHE A 39 16.30 10.54 -24.23
C PHE A 39 17.33 11.21 -25.16
N GLU A 40 17.36 10.85 -26.44
CA GLU A 40 18.29 11.48 -27.39
C GLU A 40 17.86 12.92 -27.73
N TRP A 41 16.56 13.17 -27.89
CA TRP A 41 16.01 14.50 -28.05
C TRP A 41 16.32 15.39 -26.84
N LEU A 42 16.14 14.87 -25.63
CA LEU A 42 16.44 15.57 -24.38
C LEU A 42 17.94 15.86 -24.24
N SER A 43 18.78 14.86 -24.52
CA SER A 43 20.24 14.99 -24.45
C SER A 43 20.76 16.01 -25.46
N ARG A 44 20.21 16.03 -26.68
CA ARG A 44 20.53 17.03 -27.72
C ARG A 44 20.15 18.44 -27.26
N ARG A 45 18.93 18.63 -26.72
CA ARG A 45 18.49 19.94 -26.22
C ARG A 45 19.28 20.41 -25.00
N PHE A 46 19.68 19.49 -24.13
CA PHE A 46 20.51 19.80 -22.98
C PHE A 46 21.93 20.21 -23.40
N GLY A 47 22.52 19.53 -24.38
CA GLY A 47 23.83 19.88 -24.94
C GLY A 47 23.86 21.28 -25.57
N GLU A 48 22.83 21.66 -26.31
CA GLU A 48 22.69 23.01 -26.86
C GLU A 48 22.62 24.08 -25.77
N LEU A 49 21.86 23.81 -24.70
CA LEU A 49 21.67 24.72 -23.58
C LEU A 49 22.96 24.90 -22.78
N LEU A 50 23.71 23.81 -22.54
CA LEU A 50 25.03 23.87 -21.91
C LEU A 50 26.03 24.66 -22.74
N ARG A 51 26.06 24.44 -24.07
CA ARG A 51 26.94 25.19 -24.97
C ARG A 51 26.63 26.69 -24.97
N LYS A 52 25.36 27.06 -24.81
CA LYS A 52 24.91 28.46 -24.74
C LYS A 52 25.25 29.14 -23.41
N ILE A 53 25.19 28.41 -22.30
CA ILE A 53 25.44 28.97 -20.95
C ILE A 53 26.94 28.99 -20.61
N PHE A 54 27.69 27.94 -20.97
CA PHE A 54 29.10 27.79 -20.57
C PHE A 54 30.11 28.16 -21.67
N GLY A 55 29.65 28.41 -22.90
CA GLY A 55 30.51 28.83 -24.02
C GLY A 55 31.38 27.70 -24.58
N SER A 56 31.86 27.86 -25.83
CA SER A 56 32.56 26.80 -26.57
C SER A 56 33.92 26.41 -25.97
N ARG A 57 34.65 27.35 -25.38
CA ARG A 57 36.00 27.09 -24.85
C ARG A 57 36.03 26.22 -23.60
N PHE A 58 35.06 26.35 -22.69
CA PHE A 58 34.98 25.52 -21.49
C PHE A 58 34.32 24.16 -21.76
N ALA A 59 33.43 24.10 -22.76
CA ALA A 59 32.74 22.86 -23.13
C ALA A 59 33.67 21.86 -23.83
N GLU A 60 34.59 22.28 -24.70
CA GLU A 60 35.45 21.33 -25.41
C GLU A 60 36.51 20.69 -24.49
N GLU A 61 37.08 21.44 -23.56
CA GLU A 61 38.17 20.96 -22.70
C GLU A 61 37.68 20.24 -21.44
N TYR A 62 36.48 20.56 -20.95
CA TYR A 62 35.95 20.04 -19.68
C TYR A 62 34.54 19.44 -19.76
N SER A 63 34.00 19.18 -20.97
CA SER A 63 32.64 18.62 -21.19
C SER A 63 32.32 17.45 -20.26
N GLY A 64 33.23 16.47 -20.15
CA GLY A 64 33.00 15.28 -19.33
C GLY A 64 32.85 15.60 -17.83
N LEU A 65 33.77 16.40 -17.27
CA LEU A 65 33.76 16.73 -15.84
C LEU A 65 32.61 17.67 -15.47
N ILE A 66 32.26 18.60 -16.35
CA ILE A 66 31.13 19.51 -16.15
C ILE A 66 29.81 18.74 -16.16
N LEU A 67 29.65 17.77 -17.07
CA LEU A 67 28.46 16.91 -17.11
C LEU A 67 28.36 16.03 -15.86
N ILE A 68 29.47 15.46 -15.40
CA ILE A 68 29.51 14.67 -14.16
C ILE A 68 29.15 15.55 -12.95
N CYS A 69 29.75 16.74 -12.85
CA CYS A 69 29.46 17.69 -11.78
C CYS A 69 27.99 18.13 -11.78
N LEU A 70 27.44 18.44 -12.96
CA LEU A 70 26.04 18.82 -13.11
C LEU A 70 25.09 17.66 -12.79
N ALA A 71 25.42 16.43 -13.20
CA ALA A 71 24.66 15.24 -12.84
C ALA A 71 24.65 15.03 -11.32
N ILE A 72 25.78 15.26 -10.64
CA ILE A 72 25.88 15.22 -9.17
C ILE A 72 25.00 16.32 -8.54
N VAL A 73 25.07 17.55 -9.06
CA VAL A 73 24.23 18.67 -8.57
C VAL A 73 22.74 18.36 -8.74
N ILE A 74 22.33 17.84 -9.90
CA ILE A 74 20.94 17.43 -10.15
C ILE A 74 20.54 16.28 -9.22
N LEU A 75 21.40 15.28 -9.02
CA LEU A 75 21.15 14.18 -8.08
C LEU A 75 20.95 14.70 -6.65
N VAL A 76 21.82 15.60 -6.18
CA VAL A 76 21.72 16.22 -4.86
C VAL A 76 20.44 17.05 -4.75
N LEU A 77 20.08 17.80 -5.78
CA LEU A 77 18.82 18.56 -5.81
C LEU A 77 17.60 17.66 -5.79
N ILE A 78 17.62 16.52 -6.49
CA ILE A 78 16.55 15.51 -6.45
C ILE A 78 16.44 14.92 -5.04
N ILE A 79 17.57 14.53 -4.42
CA ILE A 79 17.59 14.01 -3.05
C ILE A 79 17.03 15.05 -2.08
N TRP A 80 17.51 16.30 -2.17
CA TRP A 80 17.03 17.40 -1.32
C TRP A 80 15.55 17.70 -1.53
N PHE A 81 15.08 17.72 -2.78
CA PHE A 81 13.68 17.94 -3.14
C PHE A 81 12.78 16.82 -2.63
N LEU A 82 13.20 15.56 -2.78
CA LEU A 82 12.50 14.40 -2.23
C LEU A 82 12.43 14.48 -0.71
N TYR A 83 13.53 14.85 -0.05
CA TYR A 83 13.57 15.05 1.40
C TYR A 83 12.61 16.16 1.86
N LYS A 84 12.49 17.26 1.10
CA LYS A 84 11.65 18.41 1.44
C LYS A 84 10.16 18.21 1.12
N LYS A 85 9.81 17.50 0.03
CA LYS A 85 8.41 17.33 -0.44
C LYS A 85 7.76 16.04 0.03
N ARG A 86 8.54 14.99 0.31
CA ARG A 86 8.07 13.68 0.78
C ARG A 86 9.01 13.14 1.87
N PRO A 87 9.10 13.80 3.04
CA PRO A 87 9.90 13.28 4.16
C PRO A 87 9.46 11.86 4.56
N GLU A 88 8.20 11.50 4.33
CA GLU A 88 7.60 10.18 4.60
C GLU A 88 8.17 9.00 3.79
N LEU A 89 8.87 9.23 2.66
CA LEU A 89 9.48 8.15 1.87
C LEU A 89 10.86 7.71 2.41
N PHE A 90 11.55 8.58 3.15
CA PHE A 90 12.88 8.33 3.73
C PHE A 90 12.84 8.25 5.26
N MET A 91 11.86 8.90 5.88
CA MET A 91 11.42 8.56 7.21
C MET A 91 10.38 7.44 7.06
N ARG A 92 10.83 6.18 7.09
CA ARG A 92 10.07 5.23 7.92
C ARG A 92 9.95 5.96 9.24
N SER A 93 8.73 6.34 9.64
CA SER A 93 8.53 6.71 11.04
C SER A 93 9.36 5.70 11.84
N PRO A 94 10.20 6.13 12.78
CA PRO A 94 10.40 5.27 13.90
C PRO A 94 8.98 5.10 14.42
N LYS A 95 8.27 4.05 13.94
CA LYS A 95 7.40 3.30 14.79
C LYS A 95 8.34 3.09 15.93
N ASN A 96 8.11 3.85 17.01
CA ASN A 96 8.80 3.62 18.24
C ASN A 96 8.87 2.10 18.29
N LYS A 97 10.06 1.55 18.46
CA LYS A 97 10.14 0.37 19.29
C LYS A 97 9.59 0.86 20.63
N LEU A 98 8.25 1.00 20.70
CA LEU A 98 7.52 0.57 21.84
C LEU A 98 8.17 -0.79 22.08
N PRO A 99 8.79 -0.99 23.25
CA PRO A 99 9.01 -2.34 23.70
C PRO A 99 7.72 -3.06 23.30
N TYR A 100 7.83 -4.12 22.50
CA TYR A 100 6.78 -5.11 22.49
C TYR A 100 6.86 -5.77 23.89
N GLU A 101 6.62 -4.97 24.94
CA GLU A 101 5.89 -5.45 26.07
C GLU A 101 4.60 -5.88 25.41
N VAL A 102 4.47 -7.19 25.31
CA VAL A 102 3.18 -7.82 25.40
C VAL A 102 2.58 -7.24 26.68
N GLU A 103 1.98 -6.05 26.62
CA GLU A 103 0.97 -5.68 27.58
C GLU A 103 -0.02 -6.81 27.46
N GLU A 104 -0.02 -7.70 28.44
CA GLU A 104 -0.98 -8.77 28.53
C GLU A 104 -2.35 -8.12 28.39
N ASP A 105 -3.18 -8.64 27.46
CA ASP A 105 -4.51 -8.10 27.15
C ASP A 105 -5.43 -8.29 28.37
N THR A 106 -5.21 -7.49 29.40
CA THR A 106 -5.85 -7.58 30.71
C THR A 106 -6.95 -6.53 30.76
N ILE A 107 -8.16 -6.96 31.07
CA ILE A 107 -9.32 -6.06 31.15
C ILE A 107 -9.37 -5.24 32.46
N TYR A 108 -8.48 -5.55 33.41
CA TYR A 108 -8.36 -4.94 34.73
C TYR A 108 -7.07 -4.11 34.83
N GLY A 109 -7.15 -2.94 35.48
CA GLY A 109 -5.99 -2.04 35.66
C GLY A 109 -5.74 -1.06 34.52
N VAL A 110 -6.57 -1.07 33.46
CA VAL A 110 -6.47 -0.18 32.31
C VAL A 110 -7.48 0.97 32.41
N ASP A 111 -7.02 2.20 32.23
CA ASP A 111 -7.88 3.39 32.05
C ASP A 111 -8.34 3.46 30.58
N PHE A 112 -9.45 2.78 30.27
CA PHE A 112 -9.97 2.73 28.89
C PHE A 112 -10.38 4.11 28.35
N PRO A 113 -11.16 4.95 29.07
CA PRO A 113 -11.51 6.28 28.57
C PRO A 113 -10.30 7.16 28.27
N GLY A 114 -9.32 7.21 29.19
CA GLY A 114 -8.10 7.99 29.01
C GLY A 114 -7.20 7.44 27.89
N GLY A 115 -6.99 6.13 27.88
CA GLY A 115 -6.16 5.46 26.87
C GLY A 115 -6.72 5.58 25.45
N ILE A 116 -8.03 5.46 25.27
CA ILE A 116 -8.67 5.66 23.96
C ILE A 116 -8.51 7.11 23.51
N ALA A 117 -8.71 8.09 24.40
CA ALA A 117 -8.54 9.50 24.06
C ALA A 117 -7.10 9.85 23.66
N ASP A 118 -6.10 9.33 24.38
CA ASP A 118 -4.68 9.53 24.07
C ASP A 118 -4.29 8.83 22.75
N ALA A 119 -4.76 7.60 22.52
CA ALA A 119 -4.54 6.89 21.26
C ALA A 119 -5.14 7.64 20.06
N LEU A 120 -6.35 8.19 20.20
CA LEU A 120 -6.99 9.02 19.16
C LEU A 120 -6.23 10.34 18.93
N PHE A 121 -5.72 10.97 19.99
CA PHE A 121 -4.90 12.19 19.89
C PHE A 121 -3.60 11.92 19.11
N ARG A 122 -2.95 10.79 19.38
CA ARG A 122 -1.73 10.35 18.68
C ARG A 122 -1.99 9.79 17.29
N SER A 123 -3.26 9.71 16.85
CA SER A 123 -3.69 9.04 15.62
C SER A 123 -3.26 7.56 15.55
N ASP A 124 -3.06 6.93 16.71
CA ASP A 124 -2.79 5.50 16.81
C ASP A 124 -4.12 4.73 16.89
N TYR A 125 -4.75 4.59 15.73
CA TYR A 125 -6.02 3.88 15.63
C TYR A 125 -5.90 2.39 15.94
N ARG A 126 -4.70 1.80 15.90
CA ARG A 126 -4.53 0.38 16.26
C ARG A 126 -4.69 0.19 17.75
N GLU A 127 -4.06 1.06 18.54
CA GLU A 127 -4.22 1.03 19.99
C GLU A 127 -5.63 1.43 20.42
N ALA A 128 -6.22 2.44 19.76
CA ALA A 128 -7.61 2.84 20.03
C ALA A 128 -8.59 1.67 19.79
N VAL A 129 -8.41 0.91 18.69
CA VAL A 129 -9.22 -0.29 18.39
C VAL A 129 -9.01 -1.39 19.44
N ARG A 130 -7.77 -1.62 19.87
CA ARG A 130 -7.45 -2.60 20.91
C ARG A 130 -8.14 -2.26 22.23
N LEU A 131 -7.98 -1.04 22.71
CA LEU A 131 -8.59 -0.56 23.95
C LEU A 131 -10.12 -0.59 23.90
N LEU A 132 -10.72 -0.20 22.77
CA LEU A 132 -12.17 -0.26 22.58
C LEU A 132 -12.70 -1.71 22.67
N TYR A 133 -11.99 -2.67 22.06
CA TYR A 133 -12.38 -4.08 22.13
C TYR A 133 -12.26 -4.62 23.56
N LEU A 134 -11.16 -4.36 24.25
CA LEU A 134 -10.95 -4.78 25.64
C LEU A 134 -11.98 -4.15 26.60
N GLN A 135 -12.32 -2.87 26.40
CA GLN A 135 -13.40 -2.21 27.14
C GLN A 135 -14.75 -2.92 26.93
N THR A 136 -15.01 -3.39 25.71
CA THR A 136 -16.24 -4.14 25.39
C THR A 136 -16.26 -5.48 26.11
N LEU A 137 -15.15 -6.21 26.12
CA LEU A 137 -15.03 -7.46 26.88
C LEU A 137 -15.23 -7.22 28.38
N LYS A 138 -14.62 -6.17 28.94
CA LYS A 138 -14.82 -5.79 30.34
C LYS A 138 -16.29 -5.59 30.66
N ARG A 139 -17.00 -4.78 29.86
CA ARG A 139 -18.44 -4.52 30.07
C ARG A 139 -19.26 -5.81 30.00
N LEU A 140 -19.01 -6.68 29.03
CA LEU A 140 -19.70 -7.97 28.90
C LEU A 140 -19.40 -8.90 30.09
N SER A 141 -18.18 -8.84 30.63
CA SER A 141 -17.79 -9.59 31.83
C SER A 141 -18.49 -9.04 33.07
N ASP A 142 -18.54 -7.71 33.23
CA ASP A 142 -19.25 -7.03 34.33
C ASP A 142 -20.77 -7.35 34.30
N GLU A 143 -21.36 -7.46 33.10
CA GLU A 143 -22.75 -7.89 32.86
C GLU A 143 -22.96 -9.42 33.03
N LYS A 144 -21.92 -10.18 33.39
CA LYS A 144 -21.93 -11.66 33.52
C LYS A 144 -22.35 -12.41 32.25
N ARG A 145 -22.14 -11.80 31.08
CA ARG A 145 -22.48 -12.41 29.78
C ARG A 145 -21.35 -13.28 29.23
N ILE A 146 -20.14 -13.03 29.69
CA ILE A 146 -18.95 -13.84 29.39
C ILE A 146 -18.22 -14.15 30.68
N ASP A 147 -17.48 -15.26 30.66
CA ASP A 147 -16.48 -15.55 31.69
C ASP A 147 -15.10 -15.20 31.13
N TRP A 148 -14.60 -14.01 31.48
CA TRP A 148 -13.35 -13.52 30.94
C TRP A 148 -12.15 -14.29 31.51
N GLN A 149 -11.29 -14.75 30.59
CA GLN A 149 -10.06 -15.46 30.92
C GLN A 149 -8.93 -14.95 29.99
N PRO A 150 -7.71 -14.70 30.51
CA PRO A 150 -6.62 -14.13 29.71
C PRO A 150 -6.14 -15.04 28.57
N TYR A 151 -6.33 -16.34 28.70
CA TYR A 151 -5.95 -17.34 27.69
C TYR A 151 -7.07 -17.66 26.68
N LYS A 152 -8.27 -17.10 26.85
CA LYS A 152 -9.36 -17.31 25.88
C LYS A 152 -9.15 -16.46 24.64
N THR A 153 -9.37 -17.07 23.47
CA THR A 153 -9.27 -16.37 22.19
C THR A 153 -10.49 -15.47 21.95
N PRO A 154 -10.36 -14.34 21.23
CA PRO A 154 -11.50 -13.50 20.84
C PRO A 154 -12.64 -14.28 20.18
N THR A 155 -12.31 -15.30 19.37
CA THR A 155 -13.27 -16.18 18.70
C THR A 155 -14.08 -17.03 19.69
N GLN A 156 -13.53 -17.41 20.84
CA GLN A 156 -14.27 -18.15 21.87
C GLN A 156 -15.37 -17.28 22.48
N TYR A 157 -15.12 -15.98 22.72
CA TYR A 157 -16.14 -15.06 23.22
C TYR A 157 -17.32 -14.89 22.25
N ILE A 158 -17.10 -15.06 20.93
CA ILE A 158 -18.19 -15.03 19.94
C ILE A 158 -19.22 -16.14 20.25
N ASN A 159 -18.76 -17.31 20.69
CA ASN A 159 -19.61 -18.46 20.99
C ASN A 159 -20.35 -18.34 22.34
N GLU A 160 -19.82 -17.53 23.26
CA GLU A 160 -20.45 -17.22 24.56
C GLU A 160 -21.54 -16.15 24.40
N VAL A 161 -21.22 -15.02 23.76
CA VAL A 161 -22.15 -13.88 23.63
C VAL A 161 -23.25 -14.16 22.62
N ARG A 162 -22.94 -14.88 21.53
CA ARG A 162 -23.87 -15.27 20.44
C ARG A 162 -24.64 -14.11 19.78
N ILE A 163 -24.15 -12.87 19.86
CA ILE A 163 -24.72 -11.72 19.15
C ILE A 163 -24.00 -11.51 17.80
N PRO A 164 -24.72 -11.35 16.67
CA PRO A 164 -24.14 -11.04 15.36
C PRO A 164 -23.28 -9.76 15.35
N VAL A 165 -23.72 -8.71 16.02
CA VAL A 165 -23.01 -7.43 16.18
C VAL A 165 -21.66 -7.62 16.88
N PHE A 166 -21.62 -8.43 17.94
CA PHE A 166 -20.35 -8.75 18.64
C PHE A 166 -19.40 -9.57 17.78
N ARG A 167 -19.93 -10.45 16.92
CA ARG A 167 -19.12 -11.17 15.91
C ARG A 167 -18.48 -10.19 14.93
N GLN A 168 -19.23 -9.19 14.45
CA GLN A 168 -18.69 -8.17 13.55
C GLN A 168 -17.59 -7.35 14.23
N LEU A 169 -17.82 -6.86 15.45
CA LEU A 169 -16.83 -6.16 16.25
C LEU A 169 -15.53 -6.98 16.42
N THR A 170 -15.67 -8.26 16.80
CA THR A 170 -14.54 -9.16 17.00
C THR A 170 -13.77 -9.41 15.71
N ASN A 171 -14.46 -9.55 14.58
CA ASN A 171 -13.80 -9.72 13.28
C ASN A 171 -12.99 -8.48 12.87
N HIS A 172 -13.51 -7.27 13.12
CA HIS A 172 -12.76 -6.03 12.89
C HIS A 172 -11.50 -5.97 13.76
N PHE A 173 -11.62 -6.30 15.05
CA PHE A 173 -10.48 -6.40 15.96
C PHE A 173 -9.43 -7.41 15.47
N LEU A 174 -9.83 -8.64 15.12
CA LEU A 174 -8.93 -9.68 14.64
C LEU A 174 -8.18 -9.25 13.37
N ARG A 175 -8.87 -8.56 12.45
CA ARG A 175 -8.27 -8.03 11.22
C ARG A 175 -7.21 -6.96 11.49
N VAL A 176 -7.36 -6.14 12.53
CA VAL A 176 -6.39 -5.10 12.90
C VAL A 176 -5.23 -5.66 13.74
N ARG A 177 -5.54 -6.59 14.65
CA ARG A 177 -4.58 -7.17 15.60
C ARG A 177 -3.64 -8.16 14.94
N TYR A 178 -4.19 -9.06 14.10
CA TYR A 178 -3.46 -10.15 13.47
C TYR A 178 -3.38 -10.01 11.95
N GLY A 179 -4.28 -9.23 11.33
CA GLY A 179 -4.16 -8.88 9.92
C GLY A 179 -3.23 -7.68 9.72
N ASN A 180 -2.64 -7.59 8.53
CA ASN A 180 -1.89 -6.41 8.09
C ASN A 180 -2.84 -5.29 7.62
N PHE A 181 -4.00 -5.14 8.28
CA PHE A 181 -5.00 -4.14 7.92
C PHE A 181 -4.68 -2.83 8.63
N GLU A 182 -4.69 -1.72 7.90
CA GLU A 182 -4.51 -0.40 8.50
C GLU A 182 -5.75 -0.01 9.30
N ALA A 183 -5.53 0.31 10.58
CA ALA A 183 -6.59 0.90 11.39
C ALA A 183 -6.78 2.36 10.98
N THR A 184 -7.99 2.71 10.58
CA THR A 184 -8.38 4.08 10.21
C THR A 184 -9.36 4.64 11.23
N ARG A 185 -9.53 5.97 11.23
CA ARG A 185 -10.57 6.64 12.03
C ARG A 185 -11.96 6.09 11.75
N GLU A 186 -12.28 5.89 10.47
CA GLU A 186 -13.58 5.34 10.04
C GLU A 186 -13.83 3.95 10.61
N LEU A 187 -12.80 3.09 10.65
CA LEU A 187 -12.90 1.78 11.26
C LEU A 187 -13.16 1.88 12.77
N PHE A 188 -12.46 2.78 13.46
CA PHE A 188 -12.68 3.02 14.88
C PHE A 188 -14.11 3.51 15.16
N ASP A 189 -14.60 4.47 14.39
CA ASP A 189 -15.96 5.01 14.55
C ASP A 189 -17.02 3.93 14.28
N SER A 190 -16.79 3.07 13.29
CA SER A 190 -17.62 1.88 13.02
C SER A 190 -17.60 0.87 14.17
N MET A 191 -16.43 0.58 14.74
CA MET A 191 -16.35 -0.30 15.92
C MET A 191 -17.02 0.31 17.15
N LYS A 192 -16.97 1.64 17.31
CA LYS A 192 -17.64 2.35 18.40
C LYS A 192 -19.16 2.25 18.27
N SER A 193 -19.71 2.43 17.08
CA SER A 193 -21.16 2.27 16.87
C SER A 193 -21.62 0.83 17.13
N LEU A 194 -20.85 -0.17 16.71
CA LEU A 194 -21.10 -1.58 17.05
C LEU A 194 -21.07 -1.83 18.56
N GLN A 195 -20.12 -1.22 19.28
CA GLN A 195 -20.06 -1.31 20.75
C GLN A 195 -21.30 -0.70 21.42
N GLU A 196 -21.79 0.45 20.93
CA GLU A 196 -23.01 1.08 21.44
C GLU A 196 -24.25 0.21 21.18
N GLU A 197 -24.34 -0.40 20.01
CA GLU A 197 -25.42 -1.33 19.65
C GLU A 197 -25.43 -2.58 20.54
N ILE A 198 -24.25 -3.15 20.86
CA ILE A 198 -24.13 -4.28 21.78
C ILE A 198 -24.67 -3.92 23.18
N GLY A 199 -24.48 -2.66 23.62
CA GLY A 199 -25.02 -2.18 24.89
C GLY A 199 -26.54 -2.01 24.89
N LYS A 200 -27.14 -1.73 23.73
CA LYS A 200 -28.60 -1.56 23.57
C LYS A 200 -29.32 -2.90 23.36
N GLY A 201 -28.68 -3.84 22.67
CA GLY A 201 -29.23 -5.16 22.32
C GLY A 201 -29.26 -6.20 23.45
N GLY A 202 -29.04 -5.80 24.71
CA GLY A 202 -29.14 -6.68 25.88
C GLY A 202 -30.55 -6.88 26.44
N ASN A 203 -31.57 -6.23 25.84
CA ASN A 203 -32.96 -6.21 26.32
C ASN A 203 -33.95 -6.95 25.41
N SER A 204 -33.55 -8.04 24.74
CA SER A 204 -34.47 -8.86 23.93
C SER A 204 -34.25 -10.35 24.15
#